data_AF-A0A535XNY8-F1
#
_entry.id   AF-A0A535XNY8-F1
#
_cell.length_a   1.000
_cell.length_b   1.000
_cell.length_c   1.000
_cell.angle_alpha   90.00
_cell.angle_beta   90.00
_cell.angle_gamma   90.00
#
_symmetry.space_group_name_H-M   'P 1'
#
loop_
_entity.id
_entity.type
_entity.pdbx_description
1 polymer ?
#
loop_
_entity_poly.entity_id
_entity_poly.type
_entity_poly.pdbx_seq_one_letter_code
_entity_poly.pdbx_strand_id
1 'polypeptide(L)'
;MEDLTAAVGTVEVVHQVSFALEAGQRTGLIGESGSGKTLTALAIMGLLPEGLSANGRVLYRGRDLLAMSERELCAVRGDRVAMIFQEPMTALNPVMKI
;
A
#
# COMPACT_ATOMS: atom_id res chain seq x y z
N MET A 1 7.24 -3.47 8.11
CA MET A 1 7.53 -2.31 7.26
C MET A 1 8.55 -1.47 7.97
N GLU A 2 9.57 -1.04 7.23
CA GLU A 2 10.73 -0.34 7.78
C GLU A 2 10.97 0.91 6.94
N ASP A 3 10.90 2.05 7.61
CA ASP A 3 11.22 3.39 7.13
C ASP A 3 10.54 3.73 5.79
N LEU A 4 9.25 3.40 5.66
CA LEU A 4 8.50 3.72 4.45
C LEU A 4 8.36 5.23 4.31
N THR A 5 8.92 5.75 3.23
CA THR A 5 8.79 7.14 2.80
C THR A 5 8.12 7.17 1.43
N ALA A 6 7.15 8.06 1.24
CA ALA A 6 6.57 8.33 -0.07
C ALA A 6 6.80 9.80 -0.45
N ALA A 7 7.17 10.05 -1.70
CA ALA A 7 7.53 11.39 -2.18
C ALA A 7 7.02 11.69 -3.58
N VAL A 8 6.67 12.95 -3.82
CA VAL A 8 6.46 13.54 -5.15
C VAL A 8 7.72 14.31 -5.52
N GLY A 9 8.52 13.78 -6.45
CA GLY A 9 9.86 14.30 -6.71
C GLY A 9 10.71 14.28 -5.45
N THR A 10 11.12 15.44 -4.95
CA THR A 10 11.92 15.58 -3.71
C THR A 10 11.10 15.93 -2.47
N VAL A 11 9.77 16.07 -2.60
CA VAL A 11 8.89 16.45 -1.49
C VAL A 11 8.28 15.19 -0.90
N GLU A 12 8.65 14.89 0.34
CA GLU A 12 8.06 13.79 1.09
C GLU A 12 6.63 14.13 1.54
N VAL A 13 5.72 13.18 1.35
CA VAL A 13 4.30 13.24 1.76
C VAL A 13 3.94 12.17 2.78
N VAL A 14 4.79 11.16 2.94
CA VAL A 14 4.77 10.17 4.02
C VAL A 14 6.20 10.03 4.52
N HIS A 15 6.42 10.13 5.83
CA HIS A 15 7.76 10.22 6.42
C HIS A 15 8.05 9.01 7.31
N GLN A 16 9.01 8.17 6.89
CA GLN A 16 9.65 7.12 7.71
C GLN A 16 8.70 6.29 8.57
N VAL A 17 7.62 5.77 7.98
CA VAL A 17 6.65 4.97 8.72
C VAL A 17 7.20 3.56 8.94
N SER A 18 7.20 3.12 10.20
CA SER A 18 7.69 1.80 10.61
C SER A 18 6.69 1.11 11.53
N PHE A 19 6.20 -0.06 11.13
CA PHE A 19 5.37 -0.93 11.97
C PHE A 19 5.37 -2.38 11.45
N ALA A 20 4.96 -3.30 12.32
CA ALA A 20 4.72 -4.71 12.01
C ALA A 20 3.23 -5.04 12.07
N LEU A 21 2.81 -5.99 11.22
CA LEU A 21 1.48 -6.59 11.26
C LEU A 21 1.66 -8.04 11.72
N GLU A 22 1.20 -8.33 12.94
CA GLU A 22 1.29 -9.66 13.52
C GLU A 22 0.17 -10.57 13.00
N ALA A 23 0.49 -11.85 12.82
CA ALA A 23 -0.48 -12.84 12.40
C ALA A 23 -1.62 -12.96 13.43
N GLY A 24 -2.87 -12.96 12.94
CA GLY A 24 -4.06 -13.07 13.78
C GLY A 24 -4.45 -11.78 14.52
N GLN A 25 -3.72 -10.67 14.31
CA GLN A 25 -4.05 -9.38 14.90
C GLN A 25 -4.77 -8.45 13.91
N ARG A 26 -5.53 -7.51 14.47
CA ARG A 26 -6.14 -6.40 13.74
C ARG A 26 -5.39 -5.14 14.12
N THR A 27 -4.73 -4.53 13.14
CA THR A 27 -4.01 -3.27 13.34
C THR A 27 -4.79 -2.13 12.69
N GLY A 28 -5.01 -1.06 13.45
CA GLY A 28 -5.64 0.16 12.96
C GLY A 28 -4.60 1.26 12.73
N LEU A 29 -4.65 1.90 11.56
CA LEU A 29 -3.88 3.12 11.27
C LEU A 29 -4.82 4.32 11.37
N ILE A 30 -4.64 5.15 12.41
CA ILE A 30 -5.55 6.26 12.74
C ILE A 30 -4.79 7.58 12.62
N GLY A 31 -5.49 8.63 12.21
CA GLY A 31 -4.96 9.98 12.06
C GLY A 31 -5.97 10.89 11.35
N GLU A 32 -5.69 12.19 11.30
CA GLU A 32 -6.55 13.20 10.68
C GLU A 32 -6.66 13.03 9.15
N SER A 33 -7.68 13.62 8.52
CA SER A 33 -7.76 13.63 7.05
C SER A 33 -6.48 14.23 6.45
N GLY A 34 -5.95 13.62 5.39
CA GLY A 34 -4.70 14.05 4.76
C GLY A 34 -3.41 13.59 5.44
N SER A 35 -3.46 12.90 6.58
CA SER A 35 -2.26 12.44 7.32
C SER A 35 -1.44 11.31 6.64
N GLY A 36 -1.68 11.02 5.36
CA GLY A 36 -0.93 10.00 4.61
C GLY A 36 -1.41 8.55 4.75
N LYS A 37 -2.46 8.24 5.54
CA LYS A 37 -2.95 6.84 5.75
C LYS A 37 -3.21 6.07 4.45
N THR A 38 -3.95 6.70 3.53
CA THR A 38 -4.29 6.09 2.23
C THR A 38 -3.04 5.90 1.38
N LEU A 39 -2.13 6.88 1.37
CA LEU A 39 -0.84 6.77 0.66
C LEU A 39 0.03 5.66 1.22
N THR A 40 0.10 5.49 2.55
CA THR A 40 0.79 4.37 3.20
C THR A 40 0.23 3.03 2.73
N ALA A 41 -1.09 2.87 2.72
CA ALA A 41 -1.74 1.63 2.27
C ALA A 41 -1.49 1.36 0.77
N LEU A 42 -1.59 2.39 -0.08
CA LEU A 42 -1.31 2.28 -1.51
C LEU A 42 0.17 1.95 -1.78
N ALA A 43 1.10 2.54 -1.02
CA ALA A 43 2.53 2.24 -1.13
C ALA A 43 2.84 0.78 -0.78
N ILE A 44 2.28 0.27 0.32
CA ILE A 44 2.39 -1.16 0.70
C ILE A 44 1.88 -2.05 -0.42
N MET A 45 0.77 -1.66 -1.06
CA MET A 45 0.17 -2.39 -2.16
C MET A 45 0.90 -2.21 -3.48
N GLY A 46 1.87 -1.31 -3.62
CA GLY A 46 2.51 -0.95 -4.90
C GLY A 46 1.56 -0.26 -5.89
N LEU A 47 0.56 0.46 -5.38
CA LEU A 47 -0.50 1.13 -6.14
C LEU A 47 -0.44 2.65 -5.98
N LEU A 48 0.75 3.21 -5.74
CA LEU A 48 0.90 4.66 -5.67
C LEU A 48 0.52 5.31 -7.01
N PRO A 49 -0.15 6.47 -6.98
CA PRO A 49 -0.43 7.23 -8.21
C PRO A 49 0.85 7.60 -8.94
N GLU A 50 0.73 7.85 -10.24
CA GLU A 50 1.84 8.34 -11.05
C GLU A 50 2.46 9.62 -10.46
N GLY A 51 3.79 9.73 -10.55
CA GLY A 51 4.55 10.85 -9.99
C GLY A 51 4.90 10.69 -8.51
N LEU A 52 4.32 9.69 -7.81
CA LEU A 52 4.76 9.31 -6.48
C LEU A 52 5.74 8.13 -6.54
N SER A 53 6.72 8.16 -5.65
CA SER A 53 7.66 7.06 -5.41
C SER A 53 7.64 6.67 -3.94
N ALA A 54 7.97 5.41 -3.66
CA ALA A 54 8.17 4.92 -2.30
C ALA A 54 9.58 4.36 -2.11
N ASN A 55 10.16 4.62 -0.94
CA ASN A 55 11.42 4.07 -0.46
C ASN A 55 11.23 3.40 0.90
N GLY A 56 12.22 2.63 1.35
CA GLY A 56 12.14 1.82 2.57
C GLY A 56 11.98 0.34 2.22
N ARG A 57 11.39 -0.45 3.15
CA ARG A 57 11.14 -1.88 2.93
C ARG A 57 9.75 -2.30 3.40
N VAL A 58 9.03 -3.05 2.57
CA VAL A 58 7.75 -3.64 2.91
C VAL A 58 7.87 -5.16 2.82
N LEU A 59 8.23 -5.79 3.94
CA LEU A 59 8.48 -7.23 3.97
C LEU A 59 7.18 -8.04 4.14
N TYR A 60 6.89 -8.90 3.17
CA TYR A 60 5.90 -9.96 3.28
C TYR A 60 6.56 -11.32 3.16
N ARG A 61 6.52 -12.12 4.23
CA ARG A 61 7.15 -13.46 4.31
C ARG A 61 8.62 -13.44 3.81
N GLY A 62 9.38 -12.45 4.26
CA GLY A 62 10.80 -12.29 3.93
C GLY A 62 11.11 -11.72 2.54
N ARG A 63 10.09 -11.37 1.74
CA ARG A 63 10.28 -10.72 0.44
C ARG A 63 9.83 -9.27 0.50
N ASP A 64 10.61 -8.38 -0.07
CA ASP A 64 10.30 -6.95 -0.12
C ASP A 64 9.36 -6.63 -1.27
N LEU A 65 8.13 -6.21 -0.95
CA LEU A 65 7.12 -5.85 -1.94
C LEU A 65 7.54 -4.64 -2.79
N LEU A 66 8.33 -3.70 -2.24
CA LEU A 66 8.75 -2.52 -3.00
C LEU A 66 9.79 -2.84 -4.09
N ALA A 67 10.50 -3.96 -3.94
CA ALA A 67 11.51 -4.42 -4.90
C ALA A 67 10.97 -5.46 -5.90
N MET A 68 9.71 -5.88 -5.74
CA MET A 68 9.09 -6.86 -6.63
C MET A 68 8.74 -6.24 -7.99
N SER A 69 8.87 -7.04 -9.05
CA SER A 69 8.29 -6.73 -10.35
C SER A 69 6.76 -6.75 -10.29
N GLU A 70 6.11 -6.07 -11.23
CA GLU A 70 4.63 -6.06 -11.31
C GLU A 70 4.06 -7.49 -11.43
N ARG A 71 4.74 -8.40 -12.14
CA ARG A 71 4.31 -9.80 -12.25
C ARG A 71 4.31 -10.51 -10.89
N GLU A 72 5.32 -10.26 -10.06
CA GLU A 72 5.40 -10.82 -8.70
C GLU A 72 4.35 -10.20 -7.79
N LEU A 73 4.14 -8.89 -7.89
CA LEU A 73 3.07 -8.20 -7.17
C LEU A 73 1.69 -8.75 -7.55
N CYS A 74 1.40 -8.96 -8.84
CA CYS A 74 0.16 -9.61 -9.28
C CYS A 74 -0.06 -10.99 -8.65
N ALA A 75 1.00 -11.77 -8.44
CA ALA A 75 0.90 -13.10 -7.83
C ALA A 75 0.63 -13.05 -6.31
N VAL A 76 0.98 -11.94 -5.65
CA VAL A 76 0.72 -11.70 -4.22
C VAL A 76 -0.65 -11.05 -4.00
N ARG A 77 -0.99 -10.07 -4.85
CA ARG A 77 -2.27 -9.35 -4.80
C ARG A 77 -3.44 -10.30 -5.10
N GLY A 78 -4.55 -10.13 -4.40
CA GLY A 78 -5.78 -10.91 -4.60
C GLY A 78 -5.77 -12.29 -3.93
N ASP A 79 -4.65 -13.03 -3.97
CA ASP A 79 -4.54 -14.35 -3.30
C ASP A 79 -4.04 -14.23 -1.85
N ARG A 80 -3.02 -13.41 -1.62
CA ARG A 80 -2.33 -13.31 -0.30
C ARG A 80 -2.57 -12.01 0.41
N VAL A 81 -2.65 -10.92 -0.35
CA VAL A 81 -2.91 -9.58 0.16
C VAL A 81 -3.99 -8.95 -0.70
N ALA A 82 -5.08 -8.52 -0.08
CA ALA A 82 -6.17 -7.86 -0.76
C ALA A 82 -6.39 -6.47 -0.15
N MET A 83 -6.80 -5.53 -1.00
CA MET A 83 -7.17 -4.19 -0.59
C MET A 83 -8.64 -3.95 -0.90
N ILE A 84 -9.35 -3.41 0.07
CA ILE A 84 -10.69 -2.84 -0.12
C ILE A 84 -10.52 -1.33 -0.08
N PHE A 85 -10.82 -0.66 -1.18
CA PHE A 85 -10.66 0.78 -1.31
C PHE A 85 -11.74 1.53 -0.51
N GLN A 86 -11.46 2.78 -0.12
CA GLN A 86 -12.39 3.63 0.64
C GLN A 86 -13.70 3.88 -0.13
N GLU A 87 -13.63 3.99 -1.46
CA GLU A 87 -14.77 4.08 -2.36
C GLU A 87 -14.84 2.81 -3.22
N PRO A 88 -15.25 1.66 -2.67
CA PRO A 88 -15.17 0.38 -3.39
C PRO A 88 -16.03 0.35 -4.65
N MET A 89 -17.08 1.18 -4.70
CA MET A 89 -18.01 1.26 -5.83
C MET A 89 -17.39 1.90 -7.08
N THR A 90 -16.37 2.76 -6.94
CA THR A 90 -15.72 3.39 -8.10
C THR A 90 -14.81 2.42 -8.85
N ALA A 91 -14.41 1.32 -8.21
CA ALA A 91 -13.58 0.27 -8.81
C ALA A 91 -14.39 -0.80 -9.57
N LEU A 92 -15.71 -0.83 -9.41
CA LEU A 92 -16.58 -1.78 -10.11
C LEU A 92 -16.99 -1.24 -11.46
N ASN A 93 -16.80 -2.03 -12.52
CA ASN A 93 -17.37 -1.72 -13.82
C ASN A 93 -18.86 -2.10 -13.82
N PRO A 94 -19.80 -1.14 -13.88
CA PRO A 94 -21.22 -1.41 -13.74
C PRO A 94 -21.82 -2.26 -14.87
N VAL A 95 -21.09 -2.45 -15.99
CA VAL A 95 -21.52 -3.37 -17.06
C VAL A 95 -21.06 -4.81 -16.85
N MET A 96 -20.26 -5.08 -15.82
CA MET A 96 -19.90 -6.44 -15.40
C MET A 96 -20.84 -6.90 -14.28
N LYS A 97 -21.42 -8.09 -14.43
CA LYS A 97 -22.26 -8.69 -13.38
C LYS A 97 -21.38 -9.28 -12.28
N ILE A 98 -21.84 -9.12 -11.05
CA ILE A 98 -21.31 -9.78 -9.85
C ILE A 98 -21.90 -11.19 -9.76
#